data_AF-A0A1R3L2J4-F1
#
_entry.id   AF-A0A1R3L2J4-F1
#
_cell.length_a   1.000
_cell.length_b   1.000
_cell.length_c   1.000
_cell.angle_alpha   90.00
_cell.angle_beta   90.00
_cell.angle_gamma   90.00
#
_symmetry.space_group_name_H-M   'P 1'
#
loop_
_entity.id
_entity.type
_entity.pdbx_description
1 polymer ?
#
loop_
_entity_poly.entity_id
_entity_poly.type
_entity_poly.pdbx_seq_one_letter_code
_entity_poly.pdbx_strand_id
1 'polypeptide(L)'
;MLPVNNWGSPYQKVNLGGLTCDSMDFYNTEAHSSDLYLPIFEEGQERQYVGFFHTGAYQESLGGYGGIQHCLIPAPKHVLVDRLEDGTITTQLFASAQESHGMLNILGYGSTEKAEAQATVLSQEEVKHAENLSLIEQ
;
A
#
# COMPACT_ATOMS: atom_id res chain seq x y z
N MET A 1 1.93 4.13 -20.43
CA MET A 1 2.82 4.94 -19.58
C MET A 1 3.41 6.04 -20.45
N LEU A 2 3.49 7.29 -19.97
CA LEU A 2 4.08 8.41 -20.71
C LEU A 2 4.60 9.50 -19.75
N PRO A 3 5.58 10.33 -20.16
CA PRO A 3 6.01 11.47 -19.36
C PRO A 3 4.87 12.49 -19.21
N VAL A 4 4.71 13.07 -18.03
CA VAL A 4 3.67 14.09 -17.78
C VAL A 4 4.20 15.51 -18.07
N ASN A 5 5.50 15.73 -17.90
CA ASN A 5 6.18 17.00 -18.17
C ASN A 5 7.46 16.79 -19.00
N ASN A 6 8.09 17.90 -19.38
CA ASN A 6 9.36 17.96 -20.12
C ASN A 6 9.30 17.44 -21.57
N TRP A 7 8.13 17.57 -22.22
CA TRP A 7 7.92 17.04 -23.58
C TRP A 7 8.77 17.75 -24.65
N GLY A 8 9.26 18.96 -24.36
CA GLY A 8 10.15 19.70 -25.26
C GLY A 8 11.62 19.27 -25.19
N SER A 9 11.99 18.44 -24.23
CA SER A 9 13.37 17.97 -24.07
C SER A 9 13.68 16.81 -25.02
N PRO A 10 14.96 16.61 -25.40
CA PRO A 10 15.36 15.41 -26.12
C PRO A 10 15.03 14.15 -25.31
N TYR A 11 14.74 13.05 -26.00
CA TYR A 11 14.40 11.77 -25.38
C TYR A 11 15.59 10.82 -25.42
N GLN A 12 15.72 10.01 -24.37
CA GLN A 12 16.71 8.94 -24.32
C GLN A 12 16.03 7.60 -24.02
N LYS A 13 16.64 6.51 -24.48
CA LYS A 13 16.22 5.15 -24.13
C LYS A 13 16.49 4.93 -22.64
N VAL A 14 15.51 4.40 -21.93
CA VAL A 14 15.60 4.13 -20.49
C VAL A 14 15.16 2.71 -20.16
N ASN A 15 15.70 2.20 -19.05
CA ASN A 15 15.17 1.01 -18.39
C ASN A 15 14.46 1.48 -17.11
N LEU A 16 13.20 1.11 -16.95
CA LEU A 16 12.40 1.51 -15.78
C LEU A 16 12.12 0.30 -14.91
N GLY A 17 12.58 0.36 -13.66
CA GLY A 17 12.26 -0.60 -12.61
C GLY A 17 11.43 0.06 -11.51
N GLY A 18 10.66 -0.74 -10.77
CA GLY A 18 10.03 -0.26 -9.55
C GLY A 18 11.04 -0.13 -8.40
N LEU A 19 10.55 0.35 -7.26
CA LEU A 19 11.37 0.58 -6.05
C LEU A 19 11.53 -0.70 -5.21
N THR A 20 10.97 -1.81 -5.66
CA THR A 20 10.97 -3.04 -4.89
C THR A 20 12.34 -3.71 -4.90
N CYS A 21 12.45 -4.68 -4.01
CA CYS A 21 13.61 -5.54 -3.84
C CYS A 21 13.59 -6.75 -4.80
N ASP A 22 12.61 -6.83 -5.71
CA ASP A 22 12.43 -7.90 -6.69
C ASP A 22 13.13 -7.59 -8.02
N SER A 23 13.85 -8.57 -8.56
CA SER A 23 14.51 -8.45 -9.86
C SER A 23 13.53 -8.52 -11.03
N MET A 24 12.28 -8.94 -10.81
CA MET A 24 11.24 -9.00 -11.82
C MET A 24 10.39 -7.72 -11.92
N ASP A 25 10.63 -6.74 -11.06
CA ASP A 25 9.89 -5.47 -11.03
C ASP A 25 10.44 -4.46 -12.05
N PHE A 26 10.24 -4.76 -13.33
CA PHE A 26 10.64 -3.92 -14.45
C PHE A 26 9.48 -3.71 -15.44
N TYR A 27 9.54 -2.60 -16.17
CA TYR A 27 8.52 -2.22 -17.15
C TYR A 27 8.95 -2.46 -18.61
N ASN A 28 10.16 -3.00 -18.85
CA ASN A 28 10.79 -3.05 -20.16
C ASN A 28 11.04 -4.47 -20.72
N THR A 29 10.49 -5.53 -20.10
CA THR A 29 11.10 -6.87 -20.25
C THR A 29 10.07 -8.02 -20.29
N GLU A 30 9.14 -7.95 -21.25
CA GLU A 30 8.60 -9.17 -21.86
C GLU A 30 8.94 -9.17 -23.35
N ALA A 31 9.17 -10.35 -23.93
CA ALA A 31 9.90 -10.61 -25.18
C ALA A 31 9.39 -9.92 -26.48
N HIS A 32 8.35 -9.07 -26.38
CA HIS A 32 7.78 -8.26 -27.46
C HIS A 32 7.67 -6.76 -27.11
N SER A 33 8.28 -6.34 -26.00
CA SER A 33 8.19 -4.98 -25.45
C SER A 33 9.00 -4.00 -26.26
N SER A 34 8.35 -2.90 -26.65
CA SER A 34 8.97 -1.75 -27.30
C SER A 34 10.00 -1.10 -26.38
N ASP A 35 11.04 -0.52 -26.97
CA ASP A 35 12.01 0.32 -26.25
C ASP A 35 11.28 1.50 -25.58
N LEU A 36 11.54 1.73 -24.28
CA LEU A 36 10.98 2.85 -23.54
C LEU A 36 11.89 4.08 -23.67
N TYR A 37 11.28 5.23 -23.98
CA TYR A 37 11.97 6.51 -24.09
C TYR A 37 11.35 7.52 -23.13
N LEU A 38 12.18 8.26 -22.41
CA LEU A 38 11.75 9.36 -21.54
C LEU A 38 12.57 10.63 -21.84
N PRO A 39 12.03 11.82 -21.54
CA PRO A 39 12.76 13.06 -21.65
C PRO A 39 14.01 13.06 -20.78
N ILE A 40 15.10 13.64 -21.30
CA ILE A 40 16.30 13.94 -20.52
C ILE A 40 15.97 15.11 -19.59
N PHE A 41 16.33 14.98 -18.31
CA PHE A 41 16.15 16.01 -17.29
C PHE A 41 17.39 16.07 -16.39
N GLU A 42 17.66 17.24 -15.81
CA GLU A 42 18.76 17.42 -14.85
C GLU A 42 18.27 17.17 -13.42
N GLU A 43 18.86 16.18 -12.76
CA GLU A 43 18.57 15.88 -11.36
C GLU A 43 18.85 17.11 -10.48
N GLY A 44 17.87 17.49 -9.66
CA GLY A 44 17.98 18.63 -8.74
C GLY A 44 17.53 19.98 -9.32
N GLN A 45 17.36 20.10 -10.64
CA GLN A 45 16.75 21.28 -11.26
C GLN A 45 15.26 21.07 -11.52
N GLU A 46 14.91 19.96 -12.17
CA GLU A 46 13.53 19.66 -12.56
C GLU A 46 13.18 18.21 -12.23
N ARG A 47 11.93 17.99 -11.80
CA ARG A 47 11.43 16.65 -11.49
C ARG A 47 10.69 16.08 -12.68
N GLN A 48 11.09 14.92 -13.17
CA GLN A 48 10.33 14.18 -14.17
C GLN A 48 9.18 13.43 -13.50
N TYR A 49 7.96 13.62 -14.01
CA TYR A 49 6.77 12.86 -13.64
C TYR A 49 6.41 11.88 -14.75
N VAL A 50 5.99 10.68 -14.37
CA VAL A 50 5.54 9.61 -15.28
C VAL A 50 4.12 9.22 -14.92
N GLY A 51 3.25 9.19 -15.93
CA GLY A 51 1.86 8.81 -15.79
C GLY A 51 1.65 7.36 -16.21
N PHE A 52 0.96 6.61 -15.36
CA PHE A 52 0.39 5.30 -15.68
C PHE A 52 -1.08 5.49 -16.00
N PHE A 53 -1.52 4.91 -17.12
CA PHE A 53 -2.87 5.09 -17.66
C PHE A 53 -3.47 3.73 -17.89
N HIS A 54 -4.81 3.68 -17.99
CA HIS A 54 -5.58 2.43 -18.09
C HIS A 54 -5.40 1.49 -16.89
N THR A 55 -5.14 2.05 -15.70
CA THR A 55 -4.98 1.33 -14.42
C THR A 55 -6.22 1.46 -13.52
N GLY A 56 -7.39 1.72 -14.10
CA GLY A 56 -8.62 2.00 -13.34
C GLY A 56 -9.39 0.76 -12.88
N ALA A 57 -9.00 -0.45 -13.31
CA ALA A 57 -9.77 -1.67 -13.08
C ALA A 57 -8.87 -2.82 -12.64
N TYR A 58 -9.16 -3.40 -11.48
CA TYR A 58 -8.42 -4.49 -10.82
C TYR A 58 -7.11 -4.13 -10.12
N GLN A 59 -6.39 -3.07 -10.52
CA GLN A 59 -5.05 -2.80 -9.97
C GLN A 59 -5.08 -2.61 -8.45
N GLU A 60 -6.01 -1.80 -7.95
CA GLU A 60 -6.17 -1.57 -6.50
C GLU A 60 -6.69 -2.81 -5.77
N SER A 61 -7.61 -3.55 -6.38
CA SER A 61 -8.19 -4.75 -5.75
C SER A 61 -7.18 -5.89 -5.65
N LEU A 62 -6.38 -6.11 -6.70
CA LEU A 62 -5.35 -7.15 -6.75
C LEU A 62 -4.08 -6.74 -6.01
N GLY A 63 -3.71 -5.45 -6.06
CA GLY A 63 -2.60 -4.89 -5.30
C GLY A 63 -2.86 -4.88 -3.80
N GLY A 64 -4.11 -5.02 -3.36
CA GLY A 64 -4.46 -5.04 -1.94
C GLY A 64 -4.52 -3.62 -1.36
N TYR A 65 -5.44 -2.81 -1.87
CA TYR A 65 -5.69 -1.45 -1.37
C TYR A 65 -5.93 -1.44 0.16
N GLY A 66 -5.13 -0.65 0.88
CA GLY A 66 -5.15 -0.60 2.35
C GLY A 66 -4.58 -1.85 3.04
N GLY A 67 -4.09 -2.84 2.28
CA GLY A 67 -3.44 -4.06 2.75
C GLY A 67 -1.93 -3.92 2.90
N ILE A 68 -1.20 -5.02 2.72
CA ILE A 68 0.27 -5.02 2.69
C ILE A 68 0.77 -5.05 1.24
N GLN A 69 1.79 -4.24 0.96
CA GLN A 69 2.43 -4.17 -0.35
C GLN A 69 3.78 -4.88 -0.35
N HIS A 70 4.29 -5.21 -1.54
CA HIS A 70 5.61 -5.81 -1.67
C HIS A 70 6.71 -4.89 -1.11
N CYS A 71 7.67 -5.48 -0.39
CA CYS A 71 8.69 -4.79 0.42
C CYS A 71 8.12 -3.68 1.37
N LEU A 72 6.84 -3.76 1.77
CA LEU A 72 6.15 -2.78 2.63
C LEU A 72 6.21 -1.34 2.10
N ILE A 73 6.21 -1.18 0.77
CA ILE A 73 6.14 0.15 0.13
C ILE A 73 4.73 0.71 0.33
N PRO A 74 4.55 1.86 1.00
CA PRO A 74 3.20 2.33 1.30
C PRO A 74 2.42 2.72 0.03
N ALA A 75 1.12 2.40 0.02
CA ALA A 75 0.23 2.82 -1.05
C ALA A 75 0.13 4.36 -1.14
N PRO A 76 0.06 4.93 -2.36
CA PRO A 76 0.02 6.38 -2.56
C PRO A 76 -1.32 6.98 -2.10
N LYS A 77 -1.36 8.30 -1.97
CA LYS A 77 -2.61 9.06 -1.78
C LYS A 77 -3.51 8.92 -3.01
N HIS A 78 -4.82 8.84 -2.78
CA HIS A 78 -5.82 8.85 -3.85
C HIS A 78 -6.55 10.19 -3.85
N VAL A 79 -6.57 10.85 -5.01
CA VAL A 79 -7.19 12.17 -5.20
C VAL A 79 -8.20 12.05 -6.33
N LEU A 80 -9.42 12.51 -6.09
CA LEU A 80 -10.43 12.66 -7.14
C LEU A 80 -10.28 14.06 -7.72
N VAL A 81 -10.20 14.12 -9.05
CA VAL A 81 -10.04 15.35 -9.81
C VAL A 81 -11.26 15.48 -10.69
N ASP A 82 -12.02 16.55 -10.47
CA ASP A 82 -13.24 16.85 -11.21
C ASP A 82 -13.08 18.15 -11.98
N ARG A 83 -13.87 18.31 -13.04
CA ARG A 83 -13.96 19.53 -13.83
C ARG A 83 -15.41 20.01 -13.80
N LEU A 84 -15.62 21.20 -13.26
CA LEU A 84 -16.92 21.85 -13.19
C LEU A 84 -17.38 22.33 -14.57
N GLU A 85 -18.66 22.70 -14.69
CA GLU A 85 -19.27 23.19 -15.93
C GLU A 85 -18.59 24.44 -16.49
N ASP A 86 -18.08 25.31 -15.62
CA ASP A 86 -17.32 26.51 -15.98
C ASP A 86 -15.86 26.22 -16.41
N GLY A 87 -15.44 24.96 -16.33
CA GLY A 87 -14.09 24.51 -16.64
C GLY A 87 -13.08 24.59 -15.49
N THR A 88 -13.50 25.01 -14.30
CA THR A 88 -12.68 25.03 -13.09
C THR A 88 -12.34 23.59 -12.67
N ILE A 89 -11.06 23.33 -12.36
CA ILE A 89 -10.62 22.03 -11.83
C ILE A 89 -10.73 22.05 -10.31
N THR A 90 -11.43 21.05 -9.77
CA THR A 90 -11.54 20.82 -8.32
C THR A 90 -10.88 19.50 -7.95
N THR A 91 -10.34 19.42 -6.74
CA THR A 91 -9.69 18.21 -6.24
C THR A 91 -10.17 17.89 -4.84
N GLN A 92 -10.42 16.61 -4.55
CA GLN A 92 -10.72 16.13 -3.20
C GLN A 92 -9.81 14.95 -2.85
N LEU A 93 -9.37 14.90 -1.59
CA LEU A 93 -8.62 13.75 -1.08
C LEU A 93 -9.60 12.61 -0.81
N PHE A 94 -9.49 11.53 -1.58
CA PHE A 94 -10.28 10.32 -1.37
C PHE A 94 -9.67 9.45 -0.28
N ALA A 95 -8.35 9.30 -0.29
CA ALA A 95 -7.61 8.61 0.75
C ALA A 95 -6.21 9.17 0.92
N SER A 96 -5.75 9.22 2.16
CA SER A 96 -4.37 9.55 2.49
C SER A 96 -3.41 8.47 2.00
N ALA A 97 -2.13 8.81 1.90
CA ALA A 97 -1.09 7.81 1.71
C ALA A 97 -1.11 6.83 2.90
N GLN A 98 -0.77 5.57 2.63
CA GLN A 98 -0.66 4.57 3.68
C GLN A 98 0.57 4.87 4.54
N GLU A 99 0.43 4.71 5.85
CA GLU A 99 1.55 4.86 6.78
C GLU A 99 2.14 3.49 7.13
N SER A 100 3.44 3.45 7.42
CA SER A 100 4.14 2.23 7.82
C SER A 100 3.51 1.57 9.04
N HIS A 101 3.03 2.37 9.99
CA HIS A 101 2.32 1.89 11.17
C HIS A 101 1.06 1.08 10.81
N GLY A 102 0.28 1.52 9.81
CA GLY A 102 -0.91 0.79 9.36
C GLY A 102 -0.57 -0.60 8.83
N MET A 103 0.50 -0.71 8.03
CA MET A 103 0.98 -2.00 7.53
C MET A 103 1.48 -2.92 8.66
N LEU A 104 2.23 -2.36 9.62
CA LEU A 104 2.71 -3.10 10.78
C LEU A 104 1.56 -3.59 11.67
N ASN A 105 0.49 -2.81 11.82
CA ASN A 105 -0.72 -3.22 12.54
C ASN A 105 -1.39 -4.43 11.87
N ILE A 106 -1.49 -4.44 10.54
CA ILE A 106 -2.04 -5.59 9.77
C ILE A 106 -1.21 -6.85 9.99
N LEU A 107 0.11 -6.70 10.09
CA LEU A 107 1.03 -7.79 10.40
C LEU A 107 1.03 -8.21 11.88
N GLY A 108 0.26 -7.55 12.74
CA GLY A 108 0.15 -7.86 14.17
C GLY A 108 1.21 -7.21 15.06
N TYR A 109 2.02 -6.29 14.52
CA TYR A 109 3.01 -5.52 15.30
C TYR A 109 2.42 -4.26 15.95
N GLY A 110 1.16 -3.95 15.65
CA GLY A 110 0.46 -2.87 16.33
C GLY A 110 0.42 -3.11 17.82
N SER A 111 0.44 -2.03 18.59
CA SER A 111 0.20 -2.07 20.02
C SER A 111 -1.18 -2.67 20.25
N THR A 112 -1.21 -3.99 20.41
CA THR A 112 -2.00 -4.59 21.46
C THR A 112 -1.58 -3.81 22.70
N GLU A 113 -2.39 -2.85 23.12
CA GLU A 113 -2.66 -2.82 24.55
C GLU A 113 -3.00 -4.27 24.86
N LYS A 114 -2.02 -4.96 25.44
CA LYS A 114 -2.25 -6.26 26.03
C LYS A 114 -3.40 -5.97 26.96
N ALA A 115 -4.62 -6.35 26.58
CA ALA A 115 -5.61 -6.72 27.55
C ALA A 115 -4.85 -7.76 28.38
N GLU A 116 -4.38 -7.33 29.55
CA GLU A 116 -3.77 -8.22 30.50
C GLU A 116 -4.74 -9.39 30.57
N ALA A 117 -4.31 -10.56 30.10
CA ALA A 117 -5.00 -11.77 30.47
C ALA A 117 -4.85 -11.81 31.99
N GLN A 118 -5.84 -11.23 32.69
CA GLN A 118 -6.04 -11.51 34.09
C GLN A 118 -6.20 -13.02 34.11
N ALA A 119 -5.12 -13.70 34.48
CA ALA A 119 -5.21 -15.09 34.88
C ALA A 119 -6.30 -15.09 35.96
N THR A 120 -7.48 -15.61 35.63
CA THR A 120 -8.53 -15.82 36.61
C THR A 120 -7.96 -16.81 37.60
N VAL A 121 -7.37 -16.29 38.68
CA VAL A 121 -6.94 -17.11 39.81
C VAL A 121 -8.23 -17.50 40.49
N LEU A 122 -8.71 -18.71 40.18
CA LEU A 122 -9.83 -19.31 40.89
C LEU A 122 -9.50 -19.28 42.38
N SER A 123 -10.41 -18.72 43.17
CA SER A 123 -10.31 -18.77 44.61
C SER A 123 -10.39 -20.24 45.07
N GLN A 124 -9.78 -20.55 46.22
CA GLN A 124 -9.82 -21.92 46.77
C GLN A 124 -11.24 -22.43 47.01
N GLU A 125 -12.23 -21.54 47.13
CA GLU A 125 -13.64 -21.89 47.26
C GLU A 125 -14.23 -22.34 45.92
N GLU A 126 -13.89 -21.68 44.82
CA GLU A 126 -14.34 -22.04 43.47
C GLU A 126 -13.73 -23.37 43.01
N VAL A 127 -12.49 -23.66 43.39
CA VAL A 127 -11.83 -24.96 43.14
C VAL A 127 -12.54 -26.07 43.92
N LYS A 128 -12.82 -25.86 45.22
CA LYS A 128 -13.56 -26.84 46.04
C LYS A 128 -14.98 -27.07 45.53
N HIS A 129 -15.63 -26.02 45.00
CA HIS A 129 -16.97 -26.16 44.43
C HIS A 129 -16.95 -27.00 43.15
N ALA A 130 -15.96 -26.80 42.28
CA ALA A 130 -15.78 -27.60 41.07
C ALA A 130 -15.46 -29.08 41.38
N GLU A 131 -14.60 -29.34 42.37
CA GLU A 131 -14.28 -30.71 42.81
C GLU A 131 -15.51 -31.42 43.42
N ASN A 132 -16.33 -30.72 44.20
CA ASN A 132 -17.55 -31.31 44.76
C ASN A 132 -18.62 -31.56 43.69
N LEU A 133 -18.69 -30.75 42.64
CA LEU A 133 -19.58 -30.98 41.50
C LEU A 133 -19.15 -32.21 40.68
N SER A 134 -17.84 -32.46 40.53
CA SER A 134 -17.36 -33.63 39.78
C SER A 134 -17.52 -34.96 40.53
N LEU A 135 -17.71 -34.93 41.85
CA LEU A 135 -17.90 -36.13 42.69
C LEU A 135 -19.37 -36.58 42.78
N ILE A 136 -20.32 -35.76 42.32
CA ILE A 136 -21.76 -36.09 42.34
C ILE A 136 -22.20 -36.85 41.06
N GLU A 137 -21.36 -36.88 40.02
CA GLU A 137 -21.65 -37.56 38.74
C GLU A 137 -21.05 -38.99 38.62
N GLN A 138 -20.67 -39.64 39.73
CA GLN A 138 -20.36 -41.08 39.76
C GLN A 138 -21.38 -41.85 40.60
#